data_AF-A0A496S2N3-F1
#
_entry.id   AF-A0A496S2N3-F1
#
_cell.length_a   1.000
_cell.length_b   1.000
_cell.length_c   1.000
_cell.angle_alpha   90.00
_cell.angle_beta   90.00
_cell.angle_gamma   90.00
#
_symmetry.space_group_name_H-M   'P 1'
#
loop_
_entity.id
_entity.type
_entity.pdbx_description
1 polymer ?
#
loop_
_entity_poly.entity_id
_entity_poly.type
_entity_poly.pdbx_seq_one_letter_code
_entity_poly.pdbx_strand_id
1 'polypeptide(L)'
;MEDMMKSITKKLSVCLLYFFMTLLLSSCTATHLVRSPGESAIYATLPDASHAPRGLYHSVAPGETLWRIARMYDVNVSTIKEANRIANVKKLDIGRELYIPDASPRKNVIILYPNDQWKYIIIHHSATEIGNSMQFNKAHLRRGWEGVGYHFIVDNGTCGKDDGQIETTPRWIKQLNGAHCKADNMNEKAIGICLVGNFSRDKVSSRQMRSLVSLVNRLRGFYKIPKKNIMGHGQVQGARTECPGSRFPWKKFWSRLARG
;
A
#
# COMPACT_ATOMS: atom_id res chain seq x y z
N MET A 1 -5.92 34.92 -11.19
CA MET A 1 -6.04 34.12 -9.95
C MET A 1 -5.90 35.05 -8.74
N GLU A 2 -6.59 36.18 -8.78
CA GLU A 2 -6.43 37.29 -7.83
C GLU A 2 -7.80 37.80 -7.32
N ASP A 3 -8.90 37.40 -7.99
CA ASP A 3 -10.27 37.73 -7.59
C ASP A 3 -10.96 36.66 -6.74
N MET A 4 -10.30 35.53 -6.43
CA MET A 4 -10.86 34.47 -5.56
C MET A 4 -10.41 34.57 -4.09
N MET A 5 -9.55 35.55 -3.74
CA MET A 5 -9.09 35.80 -2.36
C MET A 5 -9.82 36.95 -1.65
N LYS A 6 -10.61 37.76 -2.36
CA LYS A 6 -11.35 38.90 -1.79
C LYS A 6 -12.69 38.51 -1.13
N SER A 7 -13.12 37.26 -1.22
CA SER A 7 -14.40 36.79 -0.66
C SER A 7 -14.28 36.16 0.74
N ILE A 8 -13.09 36.01 1.30
CA ILE A 8 -12.87 35.32 2.60
C ILE A 8 -12.65 36.32 3.75
N THR A 9 -12.42 37.60 3.48
CA THR A 9 -12.09 38.63 4.48
C THR A 9 -13.28 39.39 5.07
N LYS A 10 -14.53 38.93 4.90
CA LYS A 10 -15.75 39.63 5.39
C LYS A 10 -16.60 38.89 6.43
N LYS A 11 -16.08 37.85 7.10
CA LYS A 11 -16.80 37.15 8.19
C LYS A 11 -15.96 36.82 9.43
N LEU A 12 -14.94 37.62 9.71
CA LEU A 12 -14.12 37.54 10.93
C LEU A 12 -13.94 38.93 11.54
N SER A 13 -15.05 39.56 11.94
CA SER A 13 -15.01 40.74 12.78
C SER A 13 -16.39 41.05 13.34
N VAL A 14 -16.85 40.29 14.34
CA VAL A 14 -17.86 40.71 15.34
C VAL A 14 -17.71 39.80 16.57
N CYS A 15 -17.59 40.42 17.75
CA CYS A 15 -17.77 39.84 19.08
C CYS A 15 -16.64 38.99 19.70
N LEU A 16 -15.44 39.57 19.76
CA LEU A 16 -14.70 39.60 21.03
C LEU A 16 -15.09 40.90 21.74
N LEU A 17 -15.12 40.90 23.08
CA LEU A 17 -15.56 41.96 24.03
C LEU A 17 -16.99 41.80 24.52
N TYR A 18 -17.16 41.11 25.66
CA TYR A 18 -17.74 41.71 26.86
C TYR A 18 -17.24 40.93 28.08
N PHE A 19 -16.38 41.62 28.83
CA PHE A 19 -15.85 41.28 30.14
C PHE A 19 -16.83 41.88 31.15
N PHE A 20 -17.51 41.08 31.99
CA PHE A 20 -18.07 41.59 33.24
C PHE A 20 -18.11 40.50 34.32
N MET A 21 -17.44 40.85 35.40
CA MET A 21 -17.31 40.17 36.69
C MET A 21 -18.55 40.45 37.55
N THR A 22 -19.05 39.46 38.30
CA THR A 22 -19.38 39.48 39.76
C THR A 22 -20.53 38.54 40.17
N LEU A 23 -20.20 37.64 41.10
CA LEU A 23 -20.96 37.03 42.21
C LEU A 23 -22.38 37.54 42.51
N LEU A 24 -23.33 36.62 42.80
CA LEU A 24 -23.85 36.31 44.16
C LEU A 24 -25.02 35.28 44.14
N LEU A 25 -24.87 34.27 45.00
CA LEU A 25 -25.84 33.53 45.82
C LEU A 25 -27.29 33.31 45.33
N SER A 26 -27.70 32.03 45.26
CA SER A 26 -29.04 31.58 45.66
C SER A 26 -29.01 30.08 46.00
N SER A 27 -29.07 29.79 47.29
CA SER A 27 -29.38 28.49 47.87
C SER A 27 -30.82 28.09 47.55
N CYS A 28 -31.05 26.83 47.15
CA CYS A 28 -32.27 26.13 47.55
C CYS A 28 -32.00 24.62 47.63
N THR A 29 -32.39 24.07 48.76
CA THR A 29 -32.16 22.73 49.27
C THR A 29 -33.06 21.67 48.64
N ALA A 30 -32.65 20.42 48.86
CA ALA A 30 -33.42 19.17 48.84
C ALA A 30 -33.61 18.50 47.47
N THR A 31 -32.82 17.44 47.25
CA THR A 31 -33.29 16.26 46.51
C THR A 31 -32.70 15.00 47.14
N HIS A 32 -33.59 14.29 47.84
CA HIS A 32 -33.66 12.85 48.08
C HIS A 32 -32.36 12.01 48.11
N LEU A 33 -32.10 11.41 49.27
CA LEU A 33 -31.32 10.18 49.38
C LEU A 33 -31.96 9.11 48.48
N VAL A 34 -31.33 8.82 47.35
CA VAL A 34 -31.61 7.61 46.57
C VAL A 34 -31.15 6.43 47.42
N ARG A 35 -32.11 5.65 47.95
CA ARG A 35 -31.84 4.32 48.49
C ARG A 35 -31.25 3.47 47.37
N SER A 36 -30.08 2.88 47.61
CA SER A 36 -29.50 1.88 46.71
C SER A 36 -30.52 0.77 46.46
N PRO A 37 -30.75 0.35 45.20
CA PRO A 37 -31.48 -0.87 44.91
C PRO A 37 -30.81 -2.04 45.64
N GLY A 38 -31.65 -2.85 46.30
CA GLY A 38 -31.22 -3.99 47.09
C GLY A 38 -30.48 -5.05 46.27
N GLU A 39 -29.70 -5.85 46.99
CA GLU A 39 -29.02 -7.06 46.54
C GLU A 39 -29.99 -8.03 45.85
N SER A 40 -30.12 -7.95 44.53
CA SER A 40 -30.63 -9.05 43.68
C SER A 40 -30.58 -8.71 42.18
N ALA A 41 -29.60 -7.90 41.74
CA ALA A 41 -29.30 -7.79 40.31
C ALA A 41 -28.57 -9.06 39.85
N ILE A 42 -29.24 -9.90 39.06
CA ILE A 42 -28.56 -10.96 38.31
C ILE A 42 -27.85 -10.29 37.13
N TYR A 43 -26.55 -10.08 37.27
CA TYR A 43 -25.70 -9.61 36.19
C TYR A 43 -25.46 -10.76 35.21
N ALA A 44 -26.06 -10.70 34.03
CA ALA A 44 -25.66 -11.54 32.92
C ALA A 44 -24.20 -11.21 32.56
N THR A 45 -23.30 -12.17 32.75
CA THR A 45 -21.90 -12.04 32.34
C THR A 45 -21.87 -11.98 30.81
N LEU A 46 -21.54 -10.82 30.24
CA LEU A 46 -21.23 -10.74 28.83
C LEU A 46 -19.99 -11.62 28.56
N PRO A 47 -19.95 -12.37 27.45
CA PRO A 47 -18.78 -13.18 27.12
C PRO A 47 -17.55 -12.29 27.11
N ASP A 48 -16.49 -12.78 27.75
CA ASP A 48 -15.23 -12.08 27.92
C ASP A 48 -14.68 -11.59 26.57
N ALA A 49 -14.64 -10.27 26.39
CA ALA A 49 -14.10 -9.62 25.20
C ALA A 49 -12.60 -9.89 24.99
N SER A 50 -11.91 -10.52 25.95
CA SER A 50 -10.51 -10.92 25.85
C SER A 50 -10.25 -12.04 24.81
N HIS A 51 -11.30 -12.71 24.32
CA HIS A 51 -11.20 -13.81 23.36
C HIS A 51 -11.75 -13.48 21.96
N ALA A 52 -11.97 -12.21 21.61
CA ALA A 52 -12.20 -11.86 20.21
C ALA A 52 -10.99 -12.35 19.39
N PRO A 53 -11.18 -13.22 18.38
CA PRO A 53 -10.06 -13.80 17.67
C PRO A 53 -9.26 -12.67 17.03
N ARG A 54 -7.98 -12.57 17.44
CA ARG A 54 -7.06 -11.58 16.88
C ARG A 54 -6.83 -11.92 15.42
N GLY A 55 -6.82 -10.92 14.55
CA GLY A 55 -6.65 -11.13 13.12
C GLY A 55 -6.91 -9.88 12.31
N LEU A 56 -6.73 -9.98 11.00
CA LEU A 56 -7.01 -8.90 10.05
C LEU A 56 -7.71 -9.43 8.82
N TYR A 57 -8.33 -8.54 8.05
CA TYR A 57 -8.83 -8.86 6.72
C TYR A 57 -7.81 -8.49 5.66
N HIS A 58 -7.61 -9.41 4.72
CA HIS A 58 -6.73 -9.25 3.57
C HIS A 58 -7.53 -9.35 2.27
N SER A 59 -7.53 -8.27 1.50
CA SER A 59 -8.10 -8.23 0.16
C SER A 59 -7.16 -8.83 -0.87
N VAL A 60 -7.61 -9.88 -1.56
CA VAL A 60 -6.79 -10.64 -2.51
C VAL A 60 -6.48 -9.82 -3.75
N ALA A 61 -5.21 -9.51 -3.95
CA ALA A 61 -4.69 -8.84 -5.14
C ALA A 61 -4.55 -9.80 -6.34
N PRO A 62 -4.48 -9.28 -7.58
CA PRO A 62 -4.24 -10.11 -8.76
C PRO A 62 -3.00 -10.99 -8.63
N GLY A 63 -3.19 -12.31 -8.78
CA GLY A 63 -2.10 -13.29 -8.75
C GLY A 63 -1.66 -13.71 -7.33
N GLU A 64 -2.32 -13.27 -6.26
CA GLU A 64 -2.06 -13.83 -4.94
C GLU A 64 -2.51 -15.29 -4.83
N THR A 65 -1.74 -16.04 -4.04
CA THR A 65 -2.05 -17.43 -3.69
C THR A 65 -2.17 -17.53 -2.19
N LEU A 66 -2.99 -18.47 -1.70
CA LEU A 66 -3.16 -18.68 -0.26
C LEU A 66 -1.82 -18.96 0.43
N TRP A 67 -0.92 -19.69 -0.24
CA TRP A 67 0.43 -19.95 0.25
C TRP A 67 1.24 -18.65 0.43
N ARG A 68 1.19 -17.73 -0.53
CA ARG A 68 1.95 -16.48 -0.43
C ARG A 68 1.37 -15.58 0.68
N ILE A 69 0.05 -15.51 0.79
CA ILE A 69 -0.65 -14.76 1.84
C ILE A 69 -0.29 -15.32 3.23
N ALA A 70 -0.35 -16.64 3.39
CA ALA A 70 0.09 -17.34 4.60
C ALA A 70 1.51 -16.95 5.02
N ARG A 71 2.45 -16.92 4.08
CA ARG A 71 3.83 -16.49 4.34
C ARG A 71 3.96 -15.01 4.68
N MET A 72 3.11 -14.12 4.13
CA MET A 72 3.15 -12.70 4.46
C MET A 72 2.81 -12.44 5.93
N TYR A 73 1.85 -13.19 6.47
CA TYR A 73 1.33 -13.01 7.82
C TYR A 73 1.85 -14.00 8.84
N ASP A 74 2.72 -14.92 8.42
CA ASP A 74 3.29 -15.97 9.28
C ASP A 74 2.23 -16.90 9.88
N VAL A 75 1.24 -17.27 9.07
CA VAL A 75 0.10 -18.12 9.46
C VAL A 75 0.10 -19.37 8.59
N ASN A 76 -0.31 -20.52 9.15
CA ASN A 76 -0.43 -21.75 8.37
C ASN A 76 -1.54 -21.64 7.31
N VAL A 77 -1.28 -22.23 6.13
CA VAL A 77 -2.25 -22.26 5.02
C VAL A 77 -3.57 -22.93 5.43
N SER A 78 -3.50 -24.02 6.22
CA SER A 78 -4.67 -24.73 6.74
C SER A 78 -5.53 -23.83 7.63
N THR A 79 -4.91 -23.08 8.55
CA THR A 79 -5.60 -22.13 9.44
C THR A 79 -6.39 -21.09 8.65
N ILE A 80 -5.79 -20.49 7.61
CA ILE A 80 -6.51 -19.52 6.77
C ILE A 80 -7.61 -20.22 5.95
N LYS A 81 -7.32 -21.40 5.41
CA LYS A 81 -8.28 -22.19 4.62
C LYS A 81 -9.54 -22.50 5.43
N GLU A 82 -9.36 -22.97 6.65
CA GLU A 82 -10.44 -23.33 7.59
C GLU A 82 -11.24 -22.09 8.01
N ALA A 83 -10.56 -21.03 8.46
CA ALA A 83 -11.19 -19.78 8.89
C ALA A 83 -12.04 -19.13 7.78
N ASN A 84 -11.68 -19.32 6.52
CA ASN A 84 -12.36 -18.73 5.36
C ASN A 84 -13.20 -19.72 4.55
N ARG A 85 -13.35 -20.96 5.03
CA ARG A 85 -14.10 -22.03 4.34
C ARG A 85 -13.69 -22.20 2.87
N ILE A 86 -12.39 -22.16 2.60
CA ILE A 86 -11.85 -22.27 1.24
C ILE A 86 -11.81 -23.75 0.82
N ALA A 87 -12.69 -24.15 -0.09
CA ALA A 87 -12.71 -25.52 -0.62
C ALA A 87 -11.48 -25.82 -1.49
N ASN A 88 -11.15 -24.92 -2.42
CA ASN A 88 -10.04 -25.08 -3.35
C ASN A 88 -9.05 -23.92 -3.26
N VAL A 89 -7.88 -24.18 -2.67
CA VAL A 89 -6.81 -23.18 -2.49
C VAL A 89 -6.17 -22.68 -3.79
N LYS A 90 -6.39 -23.38 -4.92
CA LYS A 90 -5.91 -22.98 -6.25
C LYS A 90 -6.85 -21.98 -6.94
N LYS A 91 -8.08 -21.82 -6.47
CA LYS A 91 -9.07 -20.89 -7.01
C LYS A 91 -9.39 -19.84 -5.95
N LEU A 92 -8.68 -18.73 -6.01
CA LEU A 92 -8.83 -17.64 -5.08
C LEU A 92 -9.21 -16.39 -5.86
N ASP A 93 -10.45 -15.94 -5.67
CA ASP A 93 -11.02 -14.85 -6.45
C ASP A 93 -10.37 -13.51 -6.10
N ILE A 94 -10.02 -12.73 -7.12
CA ILE A 94 -9.46 -11.39 -6.95
C ILE A 94 -10.49 -10.52 -6.24
N GLY A 95 -10.07 -9.78 -5.21
CA GLY A 95 -10.92 -8.92 -4.39
C GLY A 95 -11.71 -9.65 -3.31
N ARG A 96 -11.57 -10.98 -3.18
CA ARG A 96 -12.12 -11.72 -2.04
C ARG A 96 -11.41 -11.24 -0.76
N GLU A 97 -12.19 -10.92 0.27
CA GLU A 97 -11.67 -10.67 1.61
C GLU A 97 -11.38 -12.00 2.31
N LEU A 98 -10.18 -12.15 2.85
CA LEU A 98 -9.78 -13.27 3.69
C LEU A 98 -9.53 -12.79 5.12
N TYR A 99 -10.20 -13.40 6.09
CA TYR A 99 -9.82 -13.25 7.48
C TYR A 99 -8.55 -14.04 7.77
N ILE A 100 -7.52 -13.39 8.33
CA ILE A 100 -6.23 -13.99 8.65
C ILE A 100 -6.10 -14.04 10.18
N PRO A 101 -6.36 -15.21 10.81
CA PRO A 101 -6.25 -15.36 12.26
C PRO A 101 -4.81 -15.17 12.74
N ASP A 102 -4.63 -14.52 13.87
CA ASP A 102 -3.35 -14.27 14.55
C ASP A 102 -2.24 -13.73 13.63
N ALA A 103 -2.64 -12.90 12.66
CA ALA A 103 -1.75 -12.35 11.66
C ALA A 103 -0.60 -11.55 12.30
N SER A 104 0.64 -11.96 12.00
CA SER A 104 1.83 -11.15 12.30
C SER A 104 1.89 -9.91 11.40
N PRO A 105 2.71 -8.89 11.74
CA PRO A 105 2.96 -7.78 10.84
C PRO A 105 3.39 -8.26 9.45
N ARG A 106 2.78 -7.67 8.42
CA ARG A 106 2.98 -8.07 7.01
C ARG A 106 4.47 -8.07 6.65
N LYS A 107 4.96 -9.23 6.20
CA LYS A 107 6.30 -9.40 5.64
C LYS A 107 6.25 -9.27 4.11
N ASN A 108 7.27 -8.64 3.53
CA ASN A 108 7.44 -8.61 2.08
C ASN A 108 7.95 -9.96 1.58
N VAL A 109 7.05 -10.78 1.02
CA VAL A 109 7.40 -12.09 0.46
C VAL A 109 7.56 -11.99 -1.06
N ILE A 110 8.81 -11.95 -1.51
CA ILE A 110 9.18 -11.91 -2.94
C ILE A 110 9.72 -13.27 -3.35
N ILE A 111 8.94 -14.00 -4.14
CA ILE A 111 9.35 -15.26 -4.78
C ILE A 111 10.22 -14.92 -5.98
N LEU A 112 11.40 -15.53 -6.05
CA LEU A 112 12.34 -15.37 -7.16
C LEU A 112 12.34 -16.66 -7.98
N TYR A 113 12.41 -16.52 -9.30
CA TYR A 113 12.32 -17.64 -10.22
C TYR A 113 13.63 -17.70 -11.01
N PRO A 114 14.38 -18.81 -10.97
CA PRO A 114 15.60 -18.93 -11.76
C PRO A 114 15.30 -18.72 -13.25
N ASN A 115 15.91 -17.69 -13.83
CA ASN A 115 16.01 -17.45 -15.27
C ASN A 115 17.16 -16.47 -15.52
N ASP A 116 17.61 -16.37 -16.76
CA ASP A 116 18.65 -15.47 -17.20
C ASP A 116 18.13 -14.31 -18.07
N GLN A 117 16.82 -14.22 -18.32
CA GLN A 117 16.19 -13.17 -19.11
C GLN A 117 16.43 -11.78 -18.52
N TRP A 118 16.32 -11.65 -17.19
CA TRP A 118 16.32 -10.35 -16.53
C TRP A 118 17.73 -9.75 -16.42
N LYS A 119 18.03 -8.76 -17.27
CA LYS A 119 19.33 -8.04 -17.29
C LYS A 119 19.24 -6.59 -16.81
N TYR A 120 18.04 -6.03 -16.68
CA TYR A 120 17.80 -4.63 -16.32
C TYR A 120 16.67 -4.49 -15.28
N ILE A 121 16.63 -3.35 -14.59
CA ILE A 121 15.50 -2.93 -13.76
C ILE A 121 15.09 -1.52 -14.18
N ILE A 122 13.83 -1.34 -14.56
CA ILE A 122 13.27 -0.02 -14.91
C ILE A 122 12.32 0.45 -13.82
N ILE A 123 12.62 1.61 -13.25
CA ILE A 123 11.81 2.25 -12.20
C ILE A 123 10.81 3.20 -12.87
N HIS A 124 9.55 3.06 -12.46
CA HIS A 124 8.42 3.87 -12.92
C HIS A 124 7.73 4.55 -11.76
N HIS A 125 6.95 5.58 -12.09
CA HIS A 125 5.87 6.07 -11.24
C HIS A 125 4.53 5.77 -11.92
N SER A 126 3.42 5.80 -11.17
CA SER A 126 2.09 5.64 -11.76
C SER A 126 1.58 6.93 -12.41
N ALA A 127 2.19 8.08 -12.08
CA ALA A 127 1.68 9.42 -12.38
C ALA A 127 0.27 9.68 -11.79
N THR A 128 -0.12 8.90 -10.78
CA THR A 128 -1.41 9.02 -10.07
C THR A 128 -1.18 9.23 -8.58
N GLU A 129 -2.05 9.96 -7.91
CA GLU A 129 -2.00 10.16 -6.45
C GLU A 129 -2.49 8.92 -5.68
N ILE A 130 -3.35 8.11 -6.31
CA ILE A 130 -3.91 6.88 -5.76
C ILE A 130 -3.67 5.71 -6.72
N GLY A 131 -3.58 4.49 -6.18
CA GLY A 131 -3.37 3.31 -7.01
C GLY A 131 -3.04 2.05 -6.21
N ASN A 132 -3.28 0.91 -6.84
CA ASN A 132 -2.76 -0.40 -6.44
C ASN A 132 -2.77 -1.35 -7.67
N SER A 133 -2.25 -2.57 -7.49
CA SER A 133 -2.20 -3.62 -8.52
C SER A 133 -3.57 -3.97 -9.09
N MET A 134 -4.62 -4.03 -8.25
CA MET A 134 -5.97 -4.34 -8.71
C MET A 134 -6.48 -3.26 -9.68
N GLN A 135 -6.34 -1.98 -9.33
CA GLN A 135 -6.77 -0.86 -10.16
C GLN A 135 -5.97 -0.79 -11.47
N PHE A 136 -4.65 -0.93 -11.41
CA PHE A 136 -3.80 -0.91 -12.60
C PHE A 136 -4.08 -2.11 -13.50
N ASN A 137 -4.31 -3.29 -12.93
CA ASN A 137 -4.69 -4.48 -13.70
C ASN A 137 -6.02 -4.25 -14.43
N LYS A 138 -7.05 -3.76 -13.71
CA LYS A 138 -8.36 -3.45 -14.30
C LYS A 138 -8.25 -2.39 -15.41
N ALA A 139 -7.43 -1.36 -15.21
CA ALA A 139 -7.23 -0.30 -16.19
C ALA A 139 -6.50 -0.79 -17.45
N HIS A 140 -5.46 -1.61 -17.30
CA HIS A 140 -4.73 -2.18 -18.43
C HIS A 140 -5.54 -3.21 -19.21
N LEU A 141 -6.33 -4.06 -18.55
CA LEU A 141 -7.26 -4.99 -19.22
C LEU A 141 -8.27 -4.23 -20.11
N ARG A 142 -8.82 -3.11 -19.62
CA ARG A 142 -9.72 -2.26 -20.44
C ARG A 142 -9.04 -1.64 -21.67
N ARG A 143 -7.70 -1.60 -21.69
CA ARG A 143 -6.89 -1.14 -22.83
C ARG A 143 -6.43 -2.28 -23.74
N GLY A 144 -6.93 -3.51 -23.53
CA GLY A 144 -6.57 -4.69 -24.31
C GLY A 144 -5.22 -5.30 -23.93
N TRP A 145 -4.64 -4.94 -22.79
CA TRP A 145 -3.38 -5.52 -22.33
C TRP A 145 -3.63 -6.82 -21.60
N GLU A 146 -2.63 -7.71 -21.58
CA GLU A 146 -2.65 -8.93 -20.76
C GLU A 146 -2.35 -8.59 -19.27
N GLY A 147 -3.24 -7.82 -18.65
CA GLY A 147 -3.12 -7.39 -17.26
C GLY A 147 -2.12 -6.26 -17.03
N VAL A 148 -1.77 -6.04 -15.76
CA VAL A 148 -0.86 -4.96 -15.35
C VAL A 148 0.52 -5.07 -16.02
N GLY A 149 1.05 -3.94 -16.51
CA GLY A 149 2.28 -3.92 -17.30
C GLY A 149 3.59 -4.02 -16.50
N TYR A 150 3.54 -3.88 -15.18
CA TYR A 150 4.70 -3.93 -14.28
C TYR A 150 4.82 -5.30 -13.63
N HIS A 151 6.03 -5.71 -13.26
CA HIS A 151 6.28 -6.94 -12.48
C HIS A 151 6.01 -6.71 -10.99
N PHE A 152 6.31 -5.50 -10.50
CA PHE A 152 6.09 -5.11 -9.11
C PHE A 152 5.48 -3.73 -9.01
N ILE A 153 4.70 -3.53 -7.96
CA ILE A 153 4.17 -2.23 -7.55
C ILE A 153 4.61 -1.94 -6.11
N VAL A 154 4.96 -0.69 -5.84
CA VAL A 154 5.25 -0.20 -4.49
C VAL A 154 4.21 0.86 -4.12
N ASP A 155 3.28 0.48 -3.25
CA ASP A 155 2.13 1.29 -2.87
C ASP A 155 2.52 2.50 -2.01
N ASN A 156 1.66 3.51 -1.99
CA ASN A 156 1.83 4.76 -1.24
C ASN A 156 0.87 4.92 -0.06
N GLY A 157 0.17 3.84 0.36
CA GLY A 157 -0.78 3.89 1.46
C GLY A 157 -2.23 4.17 1.05
N THR A 158 -2.51 4.22 -0.25
CA THR A 158 -3.86 4.44 -0.77
C THR A 158 -4.57 3.12 -1.09
N CYS A 159 -5.88 3.19 -1.32
CA CYS A 159 -6.67 2.06 -1.83
C CYS A 159 -6.55 0.76 -1.01
N GLY A 160 -6.53 0.88 0.33
CA GLY A 160 -6.49 -0.25 1.26
C GLY A 160 -5.13 -0.97 1.33
N LYS A 161 -4.06 -0.32 0.88
CA LYS A 161 -2.68 -0.84 0.94
C LYS A 161 -1.85 -0.04 1.92
N ASP A 162 -0.76 -0.63 2.42
CA ASP A 162 0.17 0.06 3.32
C ASP A 162 1.18 0.91 2.52
N ASP A 163 1.62 2.05 3.05
CA ASP A 163 2.71 2.82 2.44
C ASP A 163 4.00 1.99 2.41
N GLY A 164 4.57 1.83 1.22
CA GLY A 164 5.71 0.97 0.94
C GLY A 164 5.36 -0.52 0.82
N GLN A 165 4.10 -0.92 0.80
CA GLN A 165 3.74 -2.31 0.48
C GLN A 165 4.22 -2.68 -0.92
N ILE A 166 4.80 -3.87 -1.08
CA ILE A 166 5.22 -4.39 -2.40
C ILE A 166 4.19 -5.41 -2.88
N GLU A 167 3.55 -5.12 -4.00
CA GLU A 167 2.68 -6.09 -4.69
C GLU A 167 3.45 -6.76 -5.81
N THR A 168 3.49 -8.10 -5.76
CA THR A 168 3.93 -8.93 -6.90
C THR A 168 2.75 -9.14 -7.83
N THR A 169 2.91 -8.78 -9.09
CA THR A 169 1.83 -8.84 -10.08
C THR A 169 1.75 -10.22 -10.76
N PRO A 170 0.64 -10.54 -11.46
CA PRO A 170 0.55 -11.77 -12.27
C PRO A 170 1.65 -11.87 -13.32
N ARG A 171 2.14 -10.73 -13.83
CA ARG A 171 3.21 -10.67 -14.84
C ARG A 171 4.51 -11.26 -14.31
N TRP A 172 4.88 -10.94 -13.07
CA TRP A 172 6.02 -11.57 -12.40
C TRP A 172 5.76 -13.05 -12.14
N ILE A 173 4.60 -13.43 -11.63
CA ILE A 173 4.34 -14.83 -11.24
C ILE A 173 4.38 -15.76 -12.44
N LYS A 174 3.86 -15.30 -13.58
CA LYS A 174 3.88 -16.04 -14.85
C LYS A 174 5.17 -15.85 -15.65
N GLN A 175 6.13 -15.08 -15.13
CA GLN A 175 7.39 -14.73 -15.80
C GLN A 175 7.18 -14.23 -17.24
N LEU A 176 6.15 -13.39 -17.44
CA LEU A 176 5.86 -12.79 -18.75
C LEU A 176 6.77 -11.57 -18.97
N ASN A 177 7.05 -11.26 -20.24
CA ASN A 177 7.70 -10.00 -20.63
C ASN A 177 6.98 -8.79 -20.04
N GLY A 178 7.69 -7.70 -19.82
CA GLY A 178 7.13 -6.40 -19.44
C GLY A 178 6.09 -5.87 -20.44
N ALA A 179 5.22 -4.99 -19.98
CA ALA A 179 4.44 -4.10 -20.87
C ALA A 179 4.57 -2.65 -20.38
N HIS A 180 5.77 -2.26 -19.96
CA HIS A 180 6.05 -0.99 -19.29
C HIS A 180 7.06 -0.09 -20.01
N CYS A 181 7.91 -0.62 -20.89
CA CYS A 181 8.92 0.14 -21.62
C CYS A 181 9.29 -0.55 -22.93
N LYS A 182 8.75 -0.06 -24.07
CA LYS A 182 9.10 -0.57 -25.40
C LYS A 182 10.45 -0.05 -25.90
N ALA A 183 10.87 1.13 -25.42
CA ALA A 183 12.14 1.73 -25.78
C ALA A 183 13.30 0.78 -25.46
N ASP A 184 14.26 0.69 -26.38
CA ASP A 184 15.41 -0.23 -26.32
C ASP A 184 15.04 -1.70 -25.98
N ASN A 185 13.85 -2.15 -26.41
CA ASN A 185 13.32 -3.50 -26.14
C ASN A 185 13.31 -3.89 -24.65
N MET A 186 13.16 -2.91 -23.74
CA MET A 186 13.24 -3.15 -22.29
C MET A 186 12.18 -4.12 -21.75
N ASN A 187 11.02 -4.23 -22.41
CA ASN A 187 10.00 -5.20 -22.03
C ASN A 187 10.51 -6.66 -22.02
N GLU A 188 11.47 -7.00 -22.88
CA GLU A 188 11.97 -8.37 -23.01
C GLU A 188 13.11 -8.68 -22.02
N LYS A 189 13.84 -7.66 -21.57
CA LYS A 189 15.08 -7.82 -20.78
C LYS A 189 15.06 -7.16 -19.41
N ALA A 190 14.00 -6.43 -19.05
CA ALA A 190 13.95 -5.62 -17.85
C ALA A 190 12.77 -5.90 -16.92
N ILE A 191 13.05 -5.84 -15.62
CA ILE A 191 12.04 -5.90 -14.56
C ILE A 191 11.50 -4.49 -14.32
N GLY A 192 10.26 -4.21 -14.74
CA GLY A 192 9.54 -3.00 -14.36
C GLY A 192 9.00 -3.00 -12.92
N ILE A 193 9.40 -1.97 -12.15
CA ILE A 193 8.89 -1.67 -10.80
C ILE A 193 8.19 -0.31 -10.85
N CYS A 194 6.91 -0.24 -10.48
CA CYS A 194 6.14 1.01 -10.46
C CYS A 194 5.86 1.45 -9.03
N LEU A 195 6.20 2.70 -8.69
CA LEU A 195 5.79 3.31 -7.43
C LEU A 195 4.48 4.08 -7.66
N VAL A 196 3.49 3.88 -6.79
CA VAL A 196 2.25 4.68 -6.83
C VAL A 196 2.58 6.11 -6.42
N GLY A 197 2.32 7.08 -7.29
CA GLY A 197 2.62 8.49 -7.06
C GLY A 197 2.93 9.27 -8.34
N ASN A 198 2.93 10.60 -8.24
CA ASN A 198 3.43 11.51 -9.27
C ASN A 198 4.69 12.23 -8.77
N PHE A 199 5.87 11.62 -8.97
CA PHE A 199 7.14 12.23 -8.53
C PHE A 199 7.71 13.29 -9.47
N SER A 200 6.91 13.86 -10.36
CA SER A 200 7.20 15.17 -10.95
C SER A 200 6.70 16.30 -10.03
N ARG A 201 5.72 16.00 -9.18
CA ARG A 201 5.10 16.93 -8.22
C ARG A 201 5.39 16.58 -6.77
N ASP A 202 5.36 15.31 -6.42
CA ASP A 202 5.43 14.84 -5.04
C ASP A 202 6.77 14.20 -4.71
N LYS A 203 7.02 13.97 -3.41
CA LYS A 203 8.21 13.26 -2.93
C LYS A 203 7.89 11.77 -2.78
N VAL A 204 8.84 10.92 -3.15
CA VAL A 204 8.79 9.49 -2.80
C VAL A 204 8.83 9.35 -1.27
N SER A 205 7.89 8.60 -0.69
CA SER A 205 7.84 8.40 0.76
C SER A 205 9.07 7.65 1.28
N SER A 206 9.39 7.80 2.56
CA SER A 206 10.49 7.05 3.15
C SER A 206 10.23 5.54 3.18
N ARG A 207 8.95 5.10 3.25
CA ARG A 207 8.57 3.69 3.24
C ARG A 207 8.68 3.12 1.83
N GLN A 208 8.16 3.81 0.81
CA GLN A 208 8.36 3.47 -0.60
C GLN A 208 9.84 3.36 -0.96
N MET A 209 10.67 4.33 -0.55
CA MET A 209 12.10 4.30 -0.82
C MET A 209 12.80 3.10 -0.17
N ARG A 210 12.45 2.74 1.08
CA ARG A 210 13.01 1.55 1.73
C ARG A 210 12.60 0.27 1.00
N SER A 211 11.33 0.15 0.63
CA SER A 211 10.82 -1.02 -0.09
C SER A 211 11.42 -1.16 -1.48
N LEU A 212 11.52 -0.05 -2.22
CA LEU A 212 12.19 -0.03 -3.53
C LEU A 212 13.65 -0.49 -3.43
N VAL A 213 14.42 0.07 -2.48
CA VAL A 213 15.83 -0.32 -2.29
C VAL A 213 15.95 -1.79 -1.91
N SER A 214 15.11 -2.28 -1.00
CA SER A 214 15.09 -3.70 -0.59
C SER A 214 14.78 -4.62 -1.78
N LEU A 215 13.74 -4.30 -2.55
CA LEU A 215 13.34 -5.05 -3.73
C LEU A 215 14.45 -5.08 -4.79
N VAL A 216 15.02 -3.92 -5.11
CA VAL A 216 16.10 -3.81 -6.10
C VAL A 216 17.36 -4.56 -5.65
N ASN A 217 17.76 -4.47 -4.38
CA ASN A 217 18.89 -5.24 -3.86
C ASN A 217 18.65 -6.75 -3.98
N ARG A 218 17.45 -7.23 -3.63
CA ARG A 218 17.08 -8.65 -3.73
C ARG A 218 17.09 -9.14 -5.19
N LEU A 219 16.45 -8.40 -6.09
CA LEU A 219 16.39 -8.76 -7.51
C LEU A 219 17.78 -8.74 -8.14
N ARG A 220 18.56 -7.67 -7.91
CA ARG A 220 19.89 -7.55 -8.51
C ARG A 220 20.86 -8.60 -7.99
N GLY A 221 20.78 -8.96 -6.70
CA GLY A 221 21.64 -9.98 -6.11
C GLY A 221 21.38 -11.34 -6.73
N PHE A 222 20.10 -11.70 -6.90
CA PHE A 222 19.70 -12.99 -7.46
C PHE A 222 19.99 -13.10 -8.97
N TYR A 223 19.59 -12.10 -9.76
CA TYR A 223 19.78 -12.10 -11.22
C TYR A 223 21.12 -11.51 -11.69
N LYS A 224 22.00 -11.15 -10.75
CA LYS A 224 23.32 -10.54 -11.02
C LYS A 224 23.24 -9.26 -11.88
N ILE A 225 22.18 -8.45 -11.71
CA ILE A 225 21.96 -7.22 -12.49
C ILE A 225 22.93 -6.13 -12.02
N PRO A 226 23.85 -5.61 -12.87
CA PRO A 226 24.82 -4.59 -12.47
C PRO A 226 24.11 -3.25 -12.16
N LYS A 227 24.68 -2.41 -11.29
CA LYS A 227 24.05 -1.13 -10.90
C LYS A 227 23.77 -0.21 -12.09
N LYS A 228 24.65 -0.21 -13.10
CA LYS A 228 24.50 0.55 -14.35
C LYS A 228 23.27 0.13 -15.19
N ASN A 229 22.69 -1.04 -14.92
CA ASN A 229 21.49 -1.53 -15.62
C ASN A 229 20.19 -1.23 -14.83
N ILE A 230 20.26 -0.35 -13.83
CA ILE A 230 19.09 0.12 -13.07
C ILE A 230 18.88 1.58 -13.44
N MET A 231 17.70 1.93 -13.94
CA MET A 231 17.41 3.28 -14.41
C MET A 231 15.92 3.59 -14.38
N GLY A 232 15.56 4.85 -14.54
CA GLY A 232 14.18 5.29 -14.75
C GLY A 232 13.76 5.10 -16.20
N HIS A 233 12.45 5.01 -16.45
CA HIS A 233 11.92 4.89 -17.82
C HIS A 233 12.44 5.99 -18.75
N GLY A 234 12.42 7.24 -18.33
CA GLY A 234 12.89 8.39 -19.10
C GLY A 234 14.40 8.43 -19.33
N GLN A 235 15.17 7.56 -18.68
CA GLN A 235 16.61 7.39 -18.90
C GLN A 235 16.92 6.28 -19.93
N VAL A 236 15.92 5.52 -20.36
CA VAL A 236 16.09 4.48 -21.39
C VAL A 236 16.26 5.14 -22.75
N GLN A 237 17.23 4.67 -23.54
CA GLN A 237 17.47 5.17 -24.89
C GLN A 237 16.21 5.06 -25.76
N GLY A 238 15.81 6.17 -26.37
CA GLY A 238 14.60 6.25 -27.21
C GLY A 238 13.29 6.44 -26.43
N ALA A 239 13.31 6.44 -25.10
CA ALA A 239 12.13 6.77 -24.31
C ALA A 239 11.84 8.27 -24.37
N ARG A 240 10.56 8.63 -24.52
CA ARG A 240 10.07 10.02 -24.53
C ARG A 240 9.08 10.20 -23.39
N THR A 241 9.59 10.24 -22.17
CA THR A 241 8.78 10.35 -20.94
C THR A 241 9.61 10.93 -19.81
N GLU A 242 8.97 11.64 -18.89
CA GLU A 242 9.61 12.09 -17.65
C GLU A 242 9.63 11.02 -16.55
N CYS A 243 8.90 9.91 -16.73
CA CYS A 243 8.80 8.82 -15.75
C CYS A 243 10.19 8.33 -15.32
N PRO A 244 10.49 8.11 -14.02
CA PRO A 244 9.59 8.09 -12.86
C PRO A 244 9.30 9.46 -12.23
N GLY A 245 9.49 10.54 -12.97
CA GLY A 245 9.23 11.91 -12.56
C GLY A 245 10.50 12.69 -12.28
N SER A 246 10.48 13.98 -12.60
CA SER A 246 11.64 14.88 -12.53
C SER A 246 12.21 15.06 -11.11
N ARG A 247 11.40 14.81 -10.07
CA ARG A 247 11.79 14.92 -8.66
C ARG A 247 12.09 13.57 -8.01
N PHE A 248 12.15 12.48 -8.78
CA PHE A 248 12.55 11.19 -8.25
C PHE A 248 13.95 11.29 -7.60
N PRO A 249 14.13 10.90 -6.33
CA PRO A 249 15.32 11.24 -5.55
C PRO A 249 16.50 10.27 -5.84
N TRP A 250 17.04 10.29 -7.06
CA TRP A 250 18.10 9.39 -7.52
C TRP A 250 19.31 9.33 -6.59
N LYS A 251 19.82 10.47 -6.11
CA LYS A 251 20.97 10.52 -5.17
C LYS A 251 20.69 9.71 -3.90
N LYS A 252 19.49 9.82 -3.33
CA LYS A 252 19.07 9.08 -2.13
C LYS A 252 18.86 7.60 -2.42
N PHE A 253 18.34 7.26 -3.59
CA PHE A 253 18.19 5.87 -4.02
C PHE A 253 19.56 5.19 -4.16
N TRP A 254 20.48 5.80 -4.91
CA TRP A 254 21.83 5.27 -5.14
C TRP A 254 22.65 5.14 -3.87
N SER A 255 22.55 6.10 -2.94
CA SER A 255 23.29 6.03 -1.67
C SER A 255 22.82 4.90 -0.75
N ARG A 256 21.61 4.38 -0.96
CA ARG A 256 21.00 3.31 -0.16
C ARG A 256 21.10 1.93 -0.79
N LEU A 257 21.39 1.84 -2.09
CA LEU A 257 21.64 0.55 -2.72
C LEU A 257 22.92 -0.07 -2.17
N ALA A 258 22.85 -1.36 -1.84
CA ALA A 258 23.98 -2.10 -1.29
C ALA A 258 25.19 -1.94 -2.22
N ARG A 259 26.40 -1.81 -1.67
CA ARG A 259 27.59 -1.52 -2.48
C ARG A 259 27.83 -2.57 -3.56
N GLY A 260 27.39 -3.81 -3.33
CA GLY A 260 27.42 -4.88 -4.31
C GLY A 260 28.80 -5.48 -4.39
#